data_AF-A0A352JVQ5-F1
#
_entry.id   AF-A0A352JVQ5-F1
#
_cell.length_a   1.000
_cell.length_b   1.000
_cell.length_c   1.000
_cell.angle_alpha   90.00
_cell.angle_beta   90.00
_cell.angle_gamma   90.00
#
_symmetry.space_group_name_H-M   'P 1'
#
loop_
_entity.id
_entity.type
_entity.pdbx_description
1 polymer ?
#
loop_
_entity_poly.entity_id
_entity_poly.type
_entity_poly.pdbx_seq_one_letter_code
_entity_poly.pdbx_strand_id
1 'polypeptide(L)'
;MKFEFALWTRSMVSVAIHRQFGIKLSESSVGRLLRQLGFTCQKPLYRAYQQDKEAVDHWKRTDLPQIQKRAKKFGAAIYFEDESG
;
A
#
# COMPACT_ATOMS: atom_id res chain seq x y z
N MET A 1 -5.05 21.36 0.17
CA MET A 1 -5.13 20.37 -0.93
C MET A 1 -5.47 19.04 -0.27
N LYS A 2 -6.66 18.48 -0.51
CA LYS A 2 -7.02 17.16 0.00
C LYS A 2 -6.72 16.15 -1.09
N PHE A 3 -5.97 15.10 -0.77
CA PHE A 3 -5.65 14.03 -1.72
C PHE A 3 -6.41 12.78 -1.29
N GLU A 4 -7.18 12.18 -2.21
CA GLU A 4 -7.96 10.96 -1.94
C GLU A 4 -7.08 9.75 -1.61
N PHE A 5 -5.80 9.80 -2.01
CA PHE A 5 -4.78 8.81 -1.67
C PHE A 5 -3.49 9.52 -1.25
N ALA A 6 -2.74 8.93 -0.32
CA ALA A 6 -1.46 9.43 0.16
C ALA A 6 -0.32 9.23 -0.87
N LEU A 7 -0.57 9.58 -2.14
CA LEU A 7 0.38 9.44 -3.24
C LEU A 7 0.55 10.78 -3.95
N TRP A 8 1.72 11.36 -3.75
CA TRP A 8 2.24 12.51 -4.48
C TRP A 8 2.86 12.10 -5.82
N THR A 9 2.47 12.77 -6.90
CA THR A 9 3.06 12.63 -8.24
C THR A 9 4.02 13.78 -8.55
N ARG A 10 4.90 13.62 -9.54
CA ARG A 10 5.82 14.68 -9.99
C ARG A 10 5.07 15.93 -10.46
N SER A 11 3.91 15.76 -11.09
CA SER A 11 3.04 16.87 -11.51
C SER A 11 2.50 17.66 -10.31
N MET A 12 2.03 16.97 -9.27
CA MET A 12 1.57 17.62 -8.03
C MET A 12 2.70 18.38 -7.33
N VAL A 13 3.91 17.83 -7.32
CA VAL A 13 5.09 18.50 -6.78
C VAL A 13 5.46 19.74 -7.59
N SER A 14 5.36 19.70 -8.93
CA SER A 14 5.57 20.89 -9.78
C SER A 14 4.59 22.02 -9.42
N VAL A 15 3.30 21.69 -9.26
CA VAL A 15 2.27 22.66 -8.85
C VAL A 15 2.56 23.22 -7.45
N ALA A 16 2.98 22.38 -6.51
CA ALA A 16 3.33 22.81 -5.16
C ALA A 16 4.53 23.77 -5.16
N ILE A 17 5.58 23.45 -5.93
CA ILE A 17 6.76 24.31 -6.08
C ILE A 17 6.36 25.66 -6.70
N HIS A 18 5.51 25.65 -7.73
CA HIS A 18 5.05 26.88 -8.35
C HIS A 18 4.23 27.75 -7.39
N ARG A 19 3.36 27.14 -6.58
CA ARG A 19 2.56 27.88 -5.58
C ARG A 19 3.41 28.47 -4.46
N GLN A 20 4.40 27.72 -3.98
CA GLN A 20 5.20 28.10 -2.81
C GLN A 20 6.35 29.06 -3.19
N PHE A 21 6.96 28.87 -4.36
CA PHE A 21 8.18 29.57 -4.76
C PHE A 21 8.02 30.38 -6.05
N GLY A 22 6.88 30.30 -6.75
CA GLY A 22 6.67 30.98 -8.05
C GLY A 22 7.41 30.35 -9.23
N ILE A 23 8.25 29.33 -8.99
CA ILE A 23 9.11 28.72 -10.01
C ILE A 23 8.33 27.68 -10.82
N LYS A 24 8.41 27.76 -12.15
CA LYS A 24 7.86 26.73 -13.05
C LYS A 24 8.94 25.71 -13.37
N LEU A 25 8.70 24.45 -12.99
CA LEU A 25 9.59 23.33 -13.32
C LEU A 25 8.87 22.32 -14.19
N SER A 26 9.56 21.80 -15.20
CA SER A 26 9.10 20.62 -15.94
C SER A 26 9.07 19.38 -15.03
N GLU A 27 8.24 18.39 -15.34
CA GLU A 27 8.19 17.14 -14.57
C GLU A 27 9.54 16.40 -14.52
N SER A 28 10.33 16.49 -15.60
CA SER A 28 11.70 15.96 -15.66
C SER A 28 12.64 16.66 -14.68
N SER A 29 12.54 17.99 -14.56
CA SER A 29 13.31 18.79 -13.62
C SER A 29 12.94 18.48 -12.18
N VAL A 30 11.64 18.31 -11.90
CA VAL A 30 11.13 17.89 -10.59
C VAL A 30 11.65 16.49 -10.24
N GLY A 31 11.60 15.54 -11.17
CA GLY A 31 12.15 14.20 -10.96
C GLY A 31 13.64 14.20 -10.62
N ARG A 32 14.44 15.04 -11.31
CA ARG A 32 15.87 15.19 -11.04
C ARG A 32 16.13 15.85 -9.68
N LEU A 33 15.39 16.89 -9.34
CA LEU A 33 15.46 17.57 -8.05
C LEU A 33 15.14 16.60 -6.89
N LEU A 34 14.04 15.85 -7.02
CA LEU A 34 13.65 14.85 -6.03
C LEU A 34 14.74 13.80 -5.83
N ARG A 35 15.37 13.32 -6.93
CA ARG A 35 16.50 12.38 -6.84
C ARG A 35 17.72 13.00 -6.15
N GLN A 36 18.05 14.26 -6.42
CA GLN A 36 19.15 14.96 -5.73
C GLN A 36 18.90 15.11 -4.23
N LEU A 37 17.64 15.28 -3.86
CA LEU A 37 17.19 15.33 -2.46
C LEU A 37 17.05 13.93 -1.81
N GLY A 38 17.41 12.85 -2.53
CA GLY A 38 17.35 11.48 -2.02
C GLY A 38 15.96 10.83 -2.09
N PHE A 39 14.97 11.48 -2.69
CA PHE A 39 13.65 10.88 -2.90
C PHE A 39 13.65 9.96 -4.12
N THR A 40 13.20 8.73 -3.92
CA THR A 40 12.96 7.74 -4.98
C THR A 40 11.47 7.53 -5.18
N CYS A 41 11.07 7.02 -6.36
CA CYS A 41 9.71 6.57 -6.58
C CYS A 41 9.39 5.42 -5.61
N GLN A 42 8.60 5.71 -4.59
CA GLN A 42 8.12 4.71 -3.65
C GLN A 42 6.90 4.03 -4.28
N LYS A 43 6.94 2.70 -4.39
CA LYS A 43 5.72 1.94 -4.71
C LYS A 43 4.78 2.09 -3.51
N PRO A 44 3.49 2.39 -3.70
CA PRO A 44 2.53 2.27 -2.61
C PRO A 44 2.69 0.88 -2.00
N LEU A 45 2.80 0.80 -0.68
CA LEU A 45 2.64 -0.47 0.00
C LEU A 45 1.29 -1.02 -0.46
N TYR A 46 1.29 -2.22 -1.01
CA TYR A 46 0.09 -2.93 -1.42
C TYR A 46 -0.70 -3.27 -0.15
N ARG A 47 -1.38 -2.28 0.41
CA ARG A 47 -2.40 -2.46 1.42
C ARG A 47 -3.70 -2.53 0.66
N ALA A 48 -4.30 -3.72 0.65
CA ALA A 48 -5.69 -3.86 0.26
C ALA A 48 -6.50 -2.95 1.18
N TYR A 49 -6.90 -1.76 0.69
CA TYR A 49 -7.71 -0.81 1.45
C TYR A 49 -9.07 -1.42 1.85
N GLN A 50 -9.48 -2.49 1.16
CA GLN A 50 -10.68 -3.29 1.44
C GLN A 50 -10.47 -4.37 2.50
N GLN A 51 -9.26 -4.56 3.03
CA GLN A 51 -9.02 -5.55 4.06
C GLN A 51 -9.67 -5.09 5.37
N ASP A 52 -10.77 -5.73 5.74
CA ASP A 52 -11.34 -5.62 7.07
C ASP A 52 -10.36 -6.22 8.08
N LYS A 53 -9.66 -5.34 8.80
CA LYS A 53 -8.66 -5.72 9.79
C LYS A 53 -9.29 -6.49 10.95
N GLU A 54 -10.52 -6.16 11.33
CA GLU A 54 -11.21 -6.81 12.44
C GLU A 54 -11.61 -8.24 12.04
N ALA A 55 -12.13 -8.43 10.83
CA ALA A 55 -12.43 -9.75 10.30
C ALA A 55 -11.17 -10.63 10.19
N VAL A 56 -10.05 -10.07 9.73
CA VAL A 56 -8.78 -10.81 9.63
C VAL A 56 -8.22 -11.17 11.00
N ASP A 57 -8.26 -10.26 11.97
CA ASP A 57 -7.78 -10.51 13.32
C ASP A 57 -8.68 -11.50 14.07
N HIS A 58 -10.00 -11.44 13.86
CA HIS A 58 -10.96 -12.41 14.38
C HIS A 58 -10.67 -13.80 13.83
N TRP A 59 -10.55 -13.94 12.52
CA TRP A 59 -10.30 -15.21 11.86
C TRP A 59 -8.98 -15.86 12.30
N LYS A 60 -7.92 -15.06 12.46
CA LYS A 60 -6.62 -15.53 12.98
C LYS A 60 -6.69 -16.03 14.42
N ARG A 61 -7.49 -15.38 15.27
CA ARG A 61 -7.59 -15.71 16.70
C ARG A 61 -8.56 -16.85 16.99
N THR A 62 -9.64 -16.94 16.21
CA THR A 62 -10.78 -17.81 16.51
C THR A 62 -10.83 -19.01 15.56
N ASP A 63 -10.93 -18.74 14.26
CA ASP A 63 -11.22 -19.76 13.26
C ASP A 63 -10.00 -20.62 12.90
N LEU A 64 -8.84 -19.99 12.69
CA LEU A 64 -7.63 -20.70 12.29
C LEU A 64 -7.19 -21.75 13.34
N PRO A 65 -7.16 -21.46 14.66
CA PRO A 65 -6.84 -22.48 15.66
C PRO A 65 -7.86 -23.62 15.73
N GLN A 66 -9.15 -23.34 15.46
CA GLN A 66 -10.18 -24.38 15.42
C GLN A 66 -10.00 -25.30 14.22
N ILE A 67 -9.72 -24.74 13.04
CA ILE A 67 -9.43 -25.50 11.82
C ILE A 67 -8.19 -26.37 12.01
N GLN A 68 -7.13 -25.83 12.63
CA GLN A 68 -5.91 -26.59 12.95
C GLN A 68 -6.17 -27.74 13.93
N LYS A 69 -6.93 -27.52 15.01
CA LYS A 69 -7.31 -28.58 15.95
C LYS A 69 -8.10 -29.68 15.27
N ARG A 70 -9.03 -29.29 14.38
CA ARG A 70 -9.85 -30.23 13.60
C ARG A 70 -8.98 -31.02 12.62
N ALA A 71 -8.11 -30.35 11.87
CA ALA A 71 -7.17 -30.99 10.95
C ALA A 71 -6.26 -32.00 11.67
N LYS A 72 -5.70 -31.63 12.83
CA LYS A 72 -4.90 -32.53 13.67
C LYS A 72 -5.69 -33.74 14.16
N LYS A 73 -6.97 -33.57 14.52
CA LYS A 73 -7.85 -34.67 14.96
C LYS A 73 -8.12 -35.68 13.84
N PHE A 74 -8.21 -35.22 12.59
CA PHE A 74 -8.50 -36.06 11.43
C PHE A 74 -7.25 -36.45 10.61
N GLY A 75 -6.05 -36.04 11.03
CA GLY A 75 -4.82 -36.25 10.26
C GLY A 75 -4.85 -35.58 8.88
N ALA A 76 -5.63 -34.51 8.72
CA ALA A 76 -5.86 -33.84 7.44
C ALA A 76 -4.85 -32.70 7.22
N ALA A 77 -4.51 -32.45 5.96
CA ALA A 77 -3.74 -31.28 5.54
C ALA A 77 -4.67 -30.09 5.29
N ILE A 78 -4.20 -28.88 5.59
CA ILE A 78 -4.92 -27.62 5.31
C ILE A 78 -4.28 -26.99 4.08
N TYR A 79 -5.10 -26.72 3.07
CA TYR A 79 -4.70 -25.98 1.88
C TYR A 79 -5.39 -24.62 1.86
N PHE A 80 -4.66 -23.59 1.45
CA PHE A 80 -5.19 -22.25 1.20
C PHE A 80 -5.02 -21.97 -0.29
N GLU A 81 -6.11 -21.65 -0.95
CA GLU A 81 -6.14 -21.28 -2.37
C GLU A 81 -6.45 -19.78 -2.48
N ASP A 82 -5.78 -19.11 -3.40
CA ASP A 82 -5.99 -17.70 -3.69
C ASP A 82 -6.03 -17.52 -5.21
N GLU A 83 -7.02 -16.77 -5.70
CA GLU A 83 -7.12 -16.44 -7.12
C GLU A 83 -6.32 -15.16 -7.38
N SER A 84 -5.12 -15.30 -7.95
CA SER A 84 -4.35 -14.17 -8.45
C SER A 84 -4.90 -13.70 -9.79
N GLY A 85 -5.53 -12.52 -9.82
CA GLY A 85 -5.95 -11.81 -11.04
C GLY A 85 -4.86 -10.90 -11.62
#